data_AF-A0A940ATE0-F1
#
_entry.id   AF-A0A940ATE0-F1
#
_cell.length_a   1.000
_cell.length_b   1.000
_cell.length_c   1.000
_cell.angle_alpha   90.00
_cell.angle_beta   90.00
_cell.angle_gamma   90.00
#
_symmetry.space_group_name_H-M   'P 1'
#
loop_
_entity.id
_entity.type
_entity.pdbx_description
1 polymer ?
#
loop_
_entity_poly.entity_id
_entity_poly.type
_entity_poly.pdbx_seq_one_letter_code
_entity_poly.pdbx_strand_id
1 'polypeptide(L)'
;MQIDCYGFEATSQFFKRKELDAHLVKRVDGVLYVCFGNEEERPIHRLDKDEHGSVRLMWAYGKWEDAESLRYIPINDTMEIKDPEDR
;
A
#
# COMPACT_ATOMS: atom_id res chain seq x y z
N MET A 1 7.59 4.46 -13.06
CA MET A 1 7.78 3.03 -12.74
C MET A 1 6.46 2.40 -12.33
N GLN A 2 6.14 1.19 -12.80
CA GLN A 2 4.94 0.44 -12.38
C GLN A 2 5.30 -0.50 -11.22
N ILE A 3 4.61 -0.35 -10.08
CA ILE A 3 4.89 -1.09 -8.83
C ILE A 3 3.71 -1.91 -8.32
N ASP A 4 4.00 -2.94 -7.51
CA ASP A 4 3.03 -3.76 -6.79
C ASP A 4 2.70 -3.20 -5.40
N CYS A 5 1.81 -3.90 -4.68
CA CYS A 5 1.34 -3.50 -3.36
C CYS A 5 2.39 -3.56 -2.23
N TYR A 6 3.61 -3.98 -2.55
CA TYR A 6 4.78 -3.94 -1.67
C TYR A 6 5.87 -3.00 -2.17
N GLY A 7 5.61 -2.23 -3.23
CA GLY A 7 6.54 -1.23 -3.75
C GLY A 7 7.61 -1.78 -4.68
N PHE A 8 7.51 -3.06 -5.06
CA PHE A 8 8.44 -3.65 -6.03
C PHE A 8 7.96 -3.38 -7.44
N GLU A 9 8.88 -3.24 -8.39
CA GLU A 9 8.54 -3.15 -9.81
C GLU A 9 7.67 -4.34 -10.23
N ALA A 10 6.62 -4.10 -11.02
CA ALA A 10 5.66 -5.12 -11.43
C ALA A 10 6.27 -6.23 -12.31
N THR A 11 7.46 -6.00 -12.85
CA THR A 11 8.27 -6.97 -13.61
C THR A 11 9.28 -7.73 -12.72
N SER A 12 9.37 -7.37 -11.44
CA SER A 12 10.36 -7.91 -10.51
C SER A 12 10.14 -9.39 -10.22
N GLN A 13 11.22 -10.15 -10.08
CA GLN A 13 11.17 -11.53 -9.58
C GLN A 13 10.57 -11.67 -8.16
N PHE A 14 10.46 -10.54 -7.44
CA PHE A 14 9.86 -10.45 -6.11
C PHE A 14 8.37 -10.12 -6.14
N PHE A 15 7.78 -9.96 -7.32
CA PHE A 15 6.35 -9.75 -7.51
C PHE A 15 5.55 -10.78 -6.69
N LYS A 16 4.88 -10.30 -5.64
CA LYS A 16 4.08 -11.09 -4.68
C LYS A 16 4.85 -12.14 -3.84
N ARG A 17 6.17 -12.01 -3.63
CA ARG A 17 7.00 -13.13 -3.14
C ARG A 17 7.78 -12.95 -1.82
N LYS A 18 7.48 -11.94 -0.99
CA LYS A 18 8.07 -11.83 0.36
C LYS A 18 7.01 -11.78 1.44
N GLU A 19 7.18 -12.61 2.47
CA GLU A 19 6.62 -12.34 3.79
C GLU A 19 7.37 -11.11 4.33
N LEU A 20 6.76 -9.94 4.20
CA LEU A 20 7.27 -8.71 4.81
C LEU A 20 6.57 -8.51 6.16
N ASP A 21 7.37 -8.23 7.19
CA ASP A 21 6.83 -7.81 8.47
C ASP A 21 6.28 -6.39 8.39
N ALA A 22 5.17 -6.16 9.08
CA ALA A 22 4.60 -4.82 9.20
C ALA A 22 5.59 -3.90 9.94
N HIS A 23 5.95 -2.78 9.31
CA HIS A 23 6.78 -1.74 9.90
C HIS A 23 5.96 -0.82 10.81
N LEU A 24 4.83 -0.32 10.31
CA LEU A 24 3.88 0.49 11.08
C LEU A 24 2.46 -0.03 10.90
N VAL A 25 1.68 0.11 11.97
CA VAL A 25 0.26 -0.27 12.01
C VAL A 25 -0.50 0.83 12.74
N LYS A 26 -1.60 1.32 12.15
CA LYS A 26 -2.56 2.19 12.86
C LYS A 26 -4.00 1.78 12.57
N ARG A 27 -4.90 2.08 13.51
CA ARG A 27 -6.34 1.89 13.35
C ARG A 27 -7.07 3.20 13.59
N VAL A 28 -7.91 3.61 12.65
CA VAL A 28 -8.72 4.83 12.71
C VAL A 28 -10.12 4.48 12.24
N ASP A 29 -11.13 4.78 13.06
CA ASP A 29 -12.56 4.55 12.76
C ASP A 29 -12.88 3.14 12.22
N GLY A 30 -12.20 2.13 12.78
CA GLY A 30 -12.39 0.72 12.38
C GLY A 30 -11.63 0.30 11.11
N VAL A 31 -10.96 1.23 10.43
CA VAL A 31 -10.05 0.95 9.30
C VAL A 31 -8.65 0.66 9.83
N LEU A 32 -8.06 -0.44 9.37
CA LEU A 32 -6.68 -0.81 9.69
C LEU A 32 -5.75 -0.40 8.54
N TYR A 33 -4.67 0.31 8.86
CA TYR A 33 -3.62 0.69 7.94
C TYR A 33 -2.32 -0.02 8.33
N VAL A 34 -1.60 -0.54 7.34
CA VAL A 34 -0.34 -1.27 7.53
C VAL A 34 0.66 -0.83 6.48
N CYS A 35 1.91 -0.54 6.84
CA CYS A 35 2.99 -0.36 5.88
C CYS A 35 4.14 -1.31 6.19
N PHE A 36 4.93 -1.65 5.16
CA PHE A 36 6.01 -2.65 5.24
C PHE A 36 7.40 -2.05 5.02
N GLY A 37 7.48 -0.76 4.69
CA GLY A 37 8.72 -0.03 4.39
C GLY A 37 8.96 1.15 5.33
N ASN A 38 10.22 1.59 5.42
CA ASN A 38 10.65 2.74 6.23
C ASN A 38 10.93 4.01 5.39
N GLU A 39 10.82 3.93 4.07
CA GLU A 39 10.99 5.06 3.14
C GLU A 39 9.92 6.13 3.30
N GLU A 40 10.20 7.40 2.97
CA GLU A 40 9.25 8.52 3.17
C GLU A 40 7.89 8.25 2.50
N GLU A 41 7.91 8.02 1.20
CA GLU A 41 6.77 7.48 0.44
C GLU A 41 6.88 5.96 0.39
N ARG A 42 5.79 5.27 0.72
CA ARG A 42 5.80 3.83 0.88
C ARG A 42 4.44 3.22 0.51
N PRO A 43 4.40 1.92 0.18
CA PRO A 43 3.16 1.19 0.05
C PRO A 43 2.45 1.08 1.40
N ILE A 44 1.15 1.35 1.39
CA ILE A 44 0.27 1.31 2.56
C ILE A 44 -0.94 0.46 2.22
N HIS A 45 -1.17 -0.60 2.99
CA HIS A 45 -2.36 -1.43 2.91
C HIS A 45 -3.45 -0.82 3.78
N ARG A 46 -4.69 -0.93 3.31
CA ARG A 46 -5.90 -0.55 4.01
C ARG A 46 -6.85 -1.72 4.04
N LEU A 47 -7.25 -2.10 5.24
CA LEU A 47 -8.30 -3.08 5.49
C LEU A 47 -9.50 -2.36 6.08
N ASP A 48 -10.61 -2.37 5.37
CA ASP A 48 -11.89 -1.86 5.86
C ASP A 48 -13.02 -2.86 5.59
N LYS A 49 -14.24 -2.50 6.03
CA LYS A 49 -15.46 -3.21 5.69
C LYS A 49 -16.28 -2.35 4.74
N ASP A 50 -16.86 -2.97 3.72
CA ASP A 50 -17.85 -2.31 2.88
C ASP A 50 -19.22 -2.21 3.58
N GLU A 51 -20.19 -1.62 2.87
CA GLU A 51 -21.57 -1.44 3.36
C GLU A 51 -22.29 -2.75 3.67
N HIS A 52 -21.81 -3.88 3.12
CA HIS A 52 -22.34 -5.22 3.35
C HIS A 52 -21.57 -5.97 4.45
N GLY A 53 -20.57 -5.34 5.07
CA GLY A 53 -19.73 -5.93 6.10
C GLY A 53 -18.62 -6.84 5.57
N SER A 54 -18.41 -6.92 4.25
CA SER A 54 -17.34 -7.69 3.63
C SER A 54 -16.01 -6.98 3.85
N VAL A 55 -14.97 -7.75 4.19
CA VAL A 55 -13.62 -7.19 4.36
C VAL A 55 -13.03 -6.89 2.99
N ARG A 56 -12.61 -5.64 2.78
CA ARG A 56 -11.85 -5.23 1.60
C ARG A 56 -10.42 -4.96 1.99
N LEU A 57 -9.49 -5.48 1.17
CA LEU A 57 -8.08 -5.21 1.25
C LEU A 57 -7.67 -4.40 0.01
N MET A 58 -7.15 -3.20 0.25
CA MET A 58 -6.71 -2.26 -0.77
C MET A 58 -5.32 -1.73 -0.42
N TRP A 59 -4.69 -1.02 -1.35
CA TRP A 59 -3.41 -0.39 -1.09
C TRP A 59 -3.24 0.95 -1.83
N ALA A 60 -2.32 1.77 -1.32
CA ALA A 60 -1.91 3.04 -1.92
C ALA A 60 -0.39 3.21 -1.80
N TYR A 61 0.18 4.18 -2.50
CA TYR A 61 1.57 4.59 -2.36
C TYR A 61 1.64 6.07 -1.95
N GLY A 62 2.38 6.39 -0.89
CA GLY A 62 2.51 7.75 -0.40
C GLY A 62 3.06 7.84 1.02
N LYS A 63 2.97 9.02 1.64
CA LYS A 63 3.45 9.26 3.00
C LYS A 63 2.53 8.61 4.03
N TRP A 64 3.11 8.10 5.11
CA TRP A 64 2.36 7.41 6.16
C TRP A 64 1.39 8.36 6.91
N GLU A 65 1.81 9.61 7.05
CA GLU A 65 1.05 10.68 7.68
C GLU A 65 -0.26 10.95 6.91
N ASP A 66 -0.23 10.77 5.60
CA ASP A 66 -1.35 11.00 4.69
C ASP A 66 -2.21 9.75 4.44
N ALA A 67 -1.95 8.63 5.13
CA ALA A 67 -2.54 7.31 4.81
C ALA A 67 -4.07 7.32 4.66
N GLU A 68 -4.80 8.19 5.35
CA GLU A 68 -6.27 8.25 5.29
C GLU A 68 -6.80 8.98 4.05
N SER A 69 -6.02 9.90 3.49
CA SER A 69 -6.39 10.74 2.33
C SER A 69 -5.86 10.20 1.00
N LEU A 70 -4.99 9.19 1.02
CA LEU A 70 -4.45 8.58 -0.19
C LEU A 70 -5.52 7.91 -1.05
N ARG A 71 -5.23 7.81 -2.35
CA ARG A 71 -6.06 7.06 -3.29
C ARG A 71 -5.71 5.57 -3.24
N TYR A 72 -6.65 4.79 -2.70
CA TYR A 72 -6.51 3.33 -2.63
C TYR A 72 -7.02 2.63 -3.89
N ILE A 73 -6.30 1.60 -4.32
CA ILE A 73 -6.65 0.68 -5.40
C ILE A 73 -6.72 -0.77 -4.88
N PRO A 74 -7.38 -1.70 -5.59
CA PRO A 74 -7.43 -3.11 -5.20
C PRO A 74 -6.04 -3.71 -4.96
N ILE A 75 -5.92 -4.61 -3.96
CA ILE A 75 -4.63 -5.20 -3.55
C ILE A 75 -3.86 -5.93 -4.67
N ASN A 76 -4.57 -6.38 -5.70
CA ASN A 76 -3.99 -7.11 -6.83
C ASN A 76 -3.60 -6.22 -8.01
N ASP A 77 -3.97 -4.95 -7.99
CA ASP A 77 -3.66 -4.00 -9.05
C ASP A 77 -2.31 -3.36 -8.80
N THR A 78 -1.62 -3.01 -9.89
CA THR A 78 -0.35 -2.28 -9.86
C THR A 78 -0.59 -0.77 -9.96
N MET A 79 0.34 0.03 -9.47
CA MET A 79 0.28 1.50 -9.55
C MET A 79 1.47 2.04 -10.34
N GLU A 80 1.23 3.04 -11.19
CA GLU A 80 2.30 3.83 -11.79
C GLU A 80 2.72 4.94 -10.82
N ILE A 81 4.01 5.01 -10.50
CA ILE A 81 4.62 6.06 -9.69
C ILE A 81 5.69 6.80 -10.49
N LYS A 82 5.94 8.05 -10.12
CA LYS A 82 7.08 8.82 -10.67
C LYS A 82 8.38 8.19 -10.21
N ASP A 83 9.38 8.19 -11.07
CA ASP A 83 10.70 7.70 -10.69
C ASP A 83 11.28 8.61 -9.59
N PRO A 84 11.83 8.08 -8.49
CA PRO A 84 12.56 8.90 -7.53
C PRO A 84 13.74 9.65 -8.16
N GLU A 85 14.28 9.20 -9.31
CA GLU A 85 15.34 9.91 -10.05
C GLU A 85 14.84 11.15 -10.84
N ASP A 86 13.53 11.34 -10.98
CA ASP A 86 12.92 12.51 -11.66
C ASP A 86 12.66 13.70 -10.72
N ARG A 87 13.24 13.72 -9.51
CA ARG A 87 13.10 14.81 -8.51
C ARG A 87 14.38 15.64 -8.34
#